data_AF-W5XZD7-F1
#
_entry.id   AF-W5XZD7-F1
#
_cell.length_a   1.000
_cell.length_b   1.000
_cell.length_c   1.000
_cell.angle_alpha   90.00
_cell.angle_beta   90.00
_cell.angle_gamma   90.00
#
_symmetry.space_group_name_H-M   'P 1'
#
loop_
_entity.id
_entity.type
_entity.pdbx_description
1 polymer ?
#
loop_
_entity_poly.entity_id
_entity_poly.type
_entity_poly.pdbx_seq_one_letter_code
_entity_poly.pdbx_strand_id
1 'polypeptide(L)'
;MVKRLKVKSTSGRDVIVYPLVRKMTLETVRDLRGFPVGVLISPTHNEASVALRVDNPAAATVGAWRQWEHDVAEDETVIATCLSVSASEVLLWVTFESTGKTERKDSGEFLTRIARALPAAYDAADTLALAATPLDADQLTKMIALAVGSGDDDVFPPLIRQLSEHAGAVATDMQFTASFEIGEIAAEPDFFTTVIDTGLGLADAAQDLATVRVGLWSRTAANEADSPRVVGVVSISALDGPTVDDLSEAMISQFSPKQRLRVRRLWGRQAIAALASLGCGVLAWQHLEVAA
;
A
#
# COMPACT_ATOMS: atom_id res chain seq x y z
N MET A 1 -6.52 -20.75 4.93
CA MET A 1 -6.34 -21.34 3.57
C MET A 1 -7.06 -20.45 2.55
N VAL A 2 -6.32 -19.74 1.72
CA VAL A 2 -6.85 -18.79 0.74
C VAL A 2 -7.47 -19.54 -0.45
N LYS A 3 -8.80 -19.46 -0.65
CA LYS A 3 -9.47 -20.11 -1.79
C LYS A 3 -9.00 -19.47 -3.11
N ARG A 4 -8.40 -20.25 -4.01
CA ARG A 4 -7.94 -19.80 -5.34
C ARG A 4 -9.10 -19.84 -6.34
N LEU A 5 -9.31 -18.76 -7.09
CA LEU A 5 -10.22 -18.74 -8.23
C LEU A 5 -9.37 -18.92 -9.49
N LYS A 6 -9.54 -20.05 -10.19
CA LYS A 6 -8.87 -20.30 -11.47
C LYS A 6 -9.69 -19.72 -12.61
N VAL A 7 -9.03 -19.00 -13.51
CA VAL A 7 -9.59 -18.49 -14.77
C VAL A 7 -8.61 -18.79 -15.92
N LYS A 8 -9.07 -18.68 -17.16
CA LYS A 8 -8.17 -18.76 -18.32
C LYS A 8 -7.68 -17.37 -18.69
N SER A 9 -6.37 -17.20 -18.88
CA SER A 9 -5.81 -15.97 -19.46
C SER A 9 -6.24 -15.81 -20.93
N THR A 10 -6.00 -14.63 -21.50
CA THR A 10 -6.07 -14.35 -22.94
C THR A 10 -5.18 -15.30 -23.76
N SER A 11 -4.09 -15.78 -23.18
CA SER A 11 -3.19 -16.80 -23.76
C SER A 11 -3.63 -18.25 -23.52
N GLY A 12 -4.81 -18.47 -22.92
CA GLY A 12 -5.42 -19.80 -22.73
C GLY A 12 -4.81 -20.64 -21.59
N ARG A 13 -3.91 -20.07 -20.78
CA ARG A 13 -3.27 -20.75 -19.64
C ARG A 13 -4.12 -20.63 -18.38
N ASP A 14 -4.01 -21.62 -17.50
CA ASP A 14 -4.61 -21.56 -16.16
C ASP A 14 -3.90 -20.48 -15.34
N VAL A 15 -4.66 -19.47 -14.92
CA VAL A 15 -4.20 -18.41 -14.02
C VAL A 15 -5.13 -18.29 -12.82
N ILE A 16 -4.66 -17.63 -11.78
CA ILE A 16 -5.33 -17.41 -10.51
C ILE A 16 -5.50 -15.90 -10.36
N VAL A 17 -6.71 -15.46 -10.05
CA VAL A 17 -6.94 -14.06 -9.65
C VAL A 17 -6.29 -13.84 -8.28
N TYR A 18 -5.45 -12.81 -8.13
CA TYR A 18 -4.72 -12.54 -6.91
C TYR A 18 -5.69 -12.48 -5.71
N PRO A 19 -5.62 -13.43 -4.75
CA PRO A 19 -6.79 -13.69 -3.92
C PRO A 19 -7.20 -12.59 -2.95
N LEU A 20 -6.26 -11.72 -2.58
CA LEU A 20 -6.47 -10.68 -1.58
C LEU A 20 -7.26 -9.50 -2.14
N VAL A 21 -7.07 -9.20 -3.43
CA VAL A 21 -7.76 -8.10 -4.13
C VAL A 21 -8.84 -8.58 -5.10
N ARG A 22 -9.08 -9.90 -5.20
CA ARG A 22 -10.03 -10.50 -6.16
C ARG A 22 -11.47 -9.98 -6.09
N LYS A 23 -11.87 -9.41 -4.94
CA LYS A 23 -13.22 -8.88 -4.72
C LYS A 23 -13.28 -7.37 -4.92
N MET A 24 -12.13 -6.73 -5.10
CA MET A 24 -12.04 -5.30 -5.38
C MET A 24 -12.27 -5.07 -6.87
N THR A 25 -12.72 -3.86 -7.20
CA THR A 25 -12.78 -3.37 -8.57
C THR A 25 -11.91 -2.14 -8.69
N LEU A 26 -11.40 -1.89 -9.89
CA LEU A 26 -10.68 -0.67 -10.23
C LEU A 26 -11.54 0.11 -11.21
N GLU A 27 -12.04 1.25 -10.77
CA GLU A 27 -12.88 2.14 -11.55
C GLU A 27 -12.10 3.40 -11.94
N THR A 28 -12.59 4.12 -12.93
CA THR A 28 -12.05 5.43 -13.31
C THR A 28 -13.10 6.51 -13.11
N VAL A 29 -12.70 7.64 -12.53
CA VAL A 29 -13.51 8.85 -12.45
C VAL A 29 -12.68 10.06 -12.84
N ARG A 30 -13.32 11.13 -13.32
CA ARG A 30 -12.66 12.42 -13.51
C ARG A 30 -12.99 13.33 -12.34
N ASP A 31 -11.97 13.88 -11.69
CA ASP A 31 -12.16 14.78 -10.55
C ASP A 31 -12.55 16.21 -10.97
N LEU A 32 -12.79 17.08 -9.98
CA LEU A 32 -13.15 18.48 -10.22
C LEU A 32 -12.06 19.33 -10.89
N ARG A 33 -10.80 18.91 -10.83
CA ARG A 33 -9.68 19.59 -11.52
C ARG A 33 -9.42 18.99 -12.91
N GLY A 34 -10.15 17.94 -13.27
CA GLY A 34 -10.11 17.31 -14.58
C GLY A 34 -9.11 16.15 -14.69
N PHE A 35 -8.47 15.72 -13.61
CA PHE A 35 -7.58 14.56 -13.62
C PHE A 35 -8.36 13.25 -13.78
N PRO A 36 -7.89 12.30 -14.60
CA PRO A 36 -8.36 10.93 -14.53
C PRO A 36 -7.81 10.26 -13.26
N VAL A 37 -8.69 9.67 -12.47
CA VAL A 37 -8.35 9.06 -11.19
C VAL A 37 -8.75 7.60 -11.22
N GLY A 38 -7.80 6.72 -10.94
CA GLY A 38 -8.06 5.32 -10.64
C GLY A 38 -8.52 5.15 -9.20
N VAL A 39 -9.63 4.45 -9.00
CA VAL A 39 -10.24 4.23 -7.68
C VAL A 39 -10.37 2.75 -7.41
N LEU A 40 -9.65 2.26 -6.40
CA LEU A 40 -9.77 0.89 -5.92
C LEU A 40 -10.96 0.80 -4.97
N ILE A 41 -12.03 0.15 -5.40
CA ILE A 41 -13.23 -0.05 -4.58
C ILE A 41 -13.15 -1.42 -3.92
N SER A 42 -13.42 -1.46 -2.63
CA SER A 42 -13.63 -2.68 -1.85
C SER A 42 -15.11 -2.80 -1.48
N PRO A 43 -15.93 -3.50 -2.28
CA PRO A 43 -17.35 -3.71 -1.97
C PRO A 43 -17.58 -4.49 -0.67
N THR A 44 -16.60 -5.28 -0.24
CA THR A 44 -16.70 -6.08 0.99
C THR A 44 -16.63 -5.19 2.24
N HIS A 45 -15.81 -4.13 2.19
CA HIS A 45 -15.62 -3.21 3.30
C HIS A 45 -16.42 -1.90 3.12
N ASN A 46 -16.94 -1.66 1.92
CA ASN A 46 -17.59 -0.41 1.52
C ASN A 46 -16.63 0.79 1.61
N GLU A 47 -15.42 0.59 1.09
CA GLU A 47 -14.32 1.53 1.15
C GLU A 47 -13.74 1.72 -0.25
N ALA A 48 -13.09 2.85 -0.49
CA ALA A 48 -12.40 3.13 -1.73
C ALA A 48 -11.06 3.79 -1.46
N SER A 49 -10.01 3.40 -2.18
CA SER A 49 -8.67 3.96 -2.05
C SER A 49 -8.18 4.56 -3.36
N VAL A 50 -7.50 5.69 -3.24
CA VAL A 50 -6.86 6.41 -4.34
C VAL A 50 -5.40 6.67 -3.97
N ALA A 51 -4.53 6.67 -4.98
CA ALA A 51 -3.12 6.97 -4.81
C ALA A 51 -2.79 8.30 -5.48
N LEU A 52 -1.96 9.09 -4.82
CA LEU A 52 -1.33 10.30 -5.33
C LEU A 52 0.17 10.04 -5.44
N ARG A 53 0.78 10.27 -6.60
CA ARG A 53 2.23 10.26 -6.77
C ARG A 53 2.79 11.60 -6.35
N VAL A 54 3.83 11.57 -5.53
CA VAL A 54 4.59 12.76 -5.12
C VAL A 54 5.66 13.04 -6.17
N ASP A 55 5.55 14.17 -6.86
CA ASP A 55 6.49 14.56 -7.92
C ASP A 55 7.75 15.26 -7.35
N ASN A 56 7.68 15.75 -6.11
CA ASN A 56 8.82 16.29 -5.38
C ASN A 56 9.16 15.45 -4.12
N PRO A 57 9.75 14.25 -4.28
CA PRO A 57 10.03 13.35 -3.15
C PRO A 57 10.99 13.94 -2.12
N ALA A 58 11.83 14.90 -2.50
CA ALA A 58 12.72 15.59 -1.56
C ALA A 58 11.97 16.42 -0.50
N ALA A 59 10.74 16.84 -0.79
CA ALA A 59 9.88 17.54 0.17
C ALA A 59 9.11 16.58 1.10
N ALA A 60 9.07 15.27 0.81
CA ALA A 60 8.35 14.25 1.57
C ALA A 60 9.01 13.88 2.90
N THR A 61 9.27 14.89 3.73
CA THR A 61 9.78 14.71 5.09
C THR A 61 8.69 14.12 6.00
N VAL A 62 9.12 13.54 7.13
CA VAL A 62 8.18 13.05 8.17
C VAL A 62 7.20 14.14 8.59
N GLY A 63 7.68 15.36 8.81
CA GLY A 63 6.84 16.49 9.22
C GLY A 63 5.82 16.88 8.16
N ALA A 64 6.24 16.97 6.89
CA ALA A 64 5.35 17.27 5.78
C ALA A 64 4.27 16.18 5.63
N TRP A 65 4.66 14.91 5.64
CA TRP A 65 3.69 13.81 5.57
C TRP A 65 2.69 13.85 6.74
N ARG A 66 3.16 14.04 7.98
CA ARG A 66 2.26 14.12 9.15
C ARG A 66 1.29 15.30 9.08
N GLN A 67 1.75 16.44 8.57
CA GLN A 67 0.88 17.58 8.36
C GLN A 67 -0.16 17.27 7.28
N TRP A 68 0.25 16.67 6.17
CA TRP A 68 -0.66 16.23 5.11
C TRP A 68 -1.71 15.24 5.64
N GLU A 69 -1.32 14.25 6.44
CA GLU A 69 -2.25 13.31 7.06
C GLU A 69 -3.28 14.02 7.95
N HIS A 70 -2.83 15.02 8.71
CA HIS A 70 -3.71 15.81 9.57
C HIS A 70 -4.73 16.61 8.75
N ASP A 71 -4.28 17.29 7.70
CA ASP A 71 -5.14 18.12 6.84
C ASP A 71 -6.16 17.26 6.07
N VAL A 72 -5.75 16.09 5.58
CA VAL A 72 -6.66 15.14 4.88
C VAL A 72 -7.67 14.50 5.83
N ALA A 73 -7.30 14.27 7.09
CA ALA A 73 -8.18 13.69 8.09
C ALA A 73 -9.30 14.64 8.55
N GLU A 74 -9.31 15.91 8.13
CA GLU A 74 -10.44 16.83 8.34
C GLU A 74 -11.71 16.37 7.59
N ASP A 75 -11.56 15.60 6.52
CA ASP A 75 -12.69 14.90 5.89
C ASP A 75 -13.05 13.66 6.73
N GLU A 76 -14.18 13.73 7.44
CA GLU A 76 -14.70 12.66 8.31
C GLU A 76 -14.92 11.32 7.58
N THR A 77 -14.98 11.33 6.23
CA THR A 77 -15.13 10.11 5.43
C THR A 77 -13.80 9.42 5.14
N VAL A 78 -12.66 10.07 5.41
CA VAL A 78 -11.33 9.46 5.33
C VAL A 78 -11.10 8.60 6.56
N ILE A 79 -10.90 7.31 6.35
CA ILE A 79 -10.67 6.32 7.42
C ILE A 79 -9.20 5.89 7.56
N ALA A 80 -8.41 6.16 6.53
CA ALA A 80 -7.00 5.81 6.52
C ALA A 80 -6.21 6.66 5.53
N THR A 81 -4.95 6.89 5.88
CA THR A 81 -3.91 7.35 4.96
C THR A 81 -2.76 6.35 4.95
N CYS A 82 -2.02 6.29 3.84
CA CYS A 82 -0.77 5.54 3.80
C CYS A 82 0.30 6.28 2.99
N LEU A 83 1.47 6.47 3.58
CA LEU A 83 2.67 6.82 2.83
C LEU A 83 3.36 5.54 2.38
N SER A 84 3.50 5.35 1.07
CA SER A 84 4.26 4.24 0.48
C SER A 84 5.51 4.77 -0.21
N VAL A 85 6.67 4.25 0.18
CA VAL A 85 7.99 4.70 -0.28
C VAL A 85 8.76 3.53 -0.85
N SER A 86 9.36 3.72 -2.02
CA SER A 86 10.36 2.83 -2.61
C SER A 86 11.50 3.68 -3.19
N ALA A 87 12.53 3.03 -3.74
CA ALA A 87 13.62 3.73 -4.43
C ALA A 87 13.15 4.52 -5.67
N SER A 88 12.03 4.13 -6.29
CA SER A 88 11.55 4.72 -7.53
C SER A 88 10.35 5.65 -7.36
N GLU A 89 9.63 5.57 -6.25
CA GLU A 89 8.40 6.35 -6.07
C GLU A 89 8.06 6.61 -4.60
N VAL A 90 7.38 7.73 -4.39
CA VAL A 90 6.69 8.07 -3.15
C VAL A 90 5.22 8.28 -3.49
N LEU A 91 4.35 7.57 -2.77
CA LEU A 91 2.90 7.60 -2.96
C LEU A 91 2.21 7.98 -1.67
N LEU A 92 1.17 8.78 -1.78
CA LEU A 92 0.22 9.10 -0.73
C LEU A 92 -1.11 8.44 -1.06
N TRP A 93 -1.58 7.58 -0.17
CA TRP A 93 -2.86 6.91 -0.30
C TRP A 93 -3.88 7.53 0.63
N VAL A 94 -5.10 7.68 0.12
CA VAL A 94 -6.27 8.09 0.90
C VAL A 94 -7.34 7.03 0.74
N THR A 95 -7.86 6.53 1.85
CA THR A 95 -8.98 5.59 1.88
C THR A 95 -10.22 6.25 2.46
N PHE A 96 -11.29 6.26 1.68
CA PHE A 96 -12.60 6.78 2.04
C PHE A 96 -13.54 5.63 2.41
N GLU A 97 -14.39 5.81 3.42
CA GLU A 97 -15.54 4.95 3.67
C GLU A 97 -16.80 5.46 2.97
N SER A 98 -17.71 4.55 2.63
CA SER A 98 -19.05 4.91 2.16
C SER A 98 -19.90 5.53 3.28
N THR A 99 -20.57 6.64 2.98
CA THR A 99 -21.34 7.43 3.97
C THR A 99 -22.78 6.92 4.15
N GLY A 100 -23.28 6.07 3.25
CA GLY A 100 -24.68 5.68 3.26
C GLY A 100 -25.01 4.45 2.43
N LYS A 101 -26.24 3.95 2.60
CA LYS A 101 -26.74 2.76 1.89
C LYS A 101 -26.77 2.92 0.37
N THR A 102 -26.87 4.15 -0.15
CA THR A 102 -26.91 4.41 -1.58
C THR A 102 -25.54 4.20 -2.21
N GLU A 103 -24.49 4.83 -1.67
CA GLU A 103 -23.09 4.60 -2.07
C GLU A 103 -22.66 3.13 -1.98
N ARG A 104 -23.19 2.38 -0.99
CA ARG A 104 -22.92 0.94 -0.86
C ARG A 104 -23.54 0.08 -1.96
N LYS A 105 -24.61 0.57 -2.60
CA LYS A 105 -25.33 -0.13 -3.67
C LYS A 105 -24.98 0.36 -5.06
N ASP A 106 -24.63 1.64 -5.17
CA ASP A 106 -24.27 2.32 -6.40
C ASP A 106 -22.89 2.96 -6.25
N SER A 107 -21.90 2.34 -6.90
CA SER A 107 -20.53 2.85 -6.91
C SER A 107 -20.41 4.21 -7.62
N GLY A 108 -21.35 4.59 -8.49
CA GLY A 108 -21.32 5.88 -9.19
C GLY A 108 -21.46 7.07 -8.26
N GLU A 109 -22.34 6.98 -7.26
CA GLU A 109 -22.47 8.02 -6.23
C GLU A 109 -21.21 8.13 -5.38
N PHE A 110 -20.64 6.98 -4.99
CA PHE A 110 -19.41 6.94 -4.22
C PHE A 110 -18.23 7.57 -5.00
N LEU A 111 -18.07 7.19 -6.27
CA LEU A 111 -17.07 7.77 -7.18
C LEU A 111 -17.26 9.27 -7.36
N THR A 112 -18.50 9.74 -7.49
CA THR A 112 -18.81 11.17 -7.61
C THR A 112 -18.40 11.94 -6.35
N ARG A 113 -18.61 11.38 -5.16
CA ARG A 113 -18.14 12.01 -3.92
C ARG A 113 -16.61 12.05 -3.85
N ILE A 114 -15.94 10.94 -4.14
CA ILE A 114 -14.47 10.87 -4.18
C ILE A 114 -13.92 11.93 -5.14
N ALA A 115 -14.48 12.04 -6.35
CA ALA A 115 -14.10 13.02 -7.36
C ALA A 115 -14.23 14.49 -6.87
N ARG A 116 -15.11 14.74 -5.90
CA ARG A 116 -15.29 16.06 -5.28
C ARG A 116 -14.38 16.31 -4.09
N ALA A 117 -14.10 15.29 -3.30
CA ALA A 117 -13.31 15.39 -2.07
C ALA A 117 -11.79 15.33 -2.33
N LEU A 118 -11.36 14.48 -3.28
CA LEU A 118 -9.96 14.21 -3.57
C LEU A 118 -9.09 15.47 -3.84
N PRO A 119 -9.59 16.53 -4.51
CA PRO A 119 -8.79 17.74 -4.71
C PRO A 119 -8.24 18.34 -3.43
N ALA A 120 -8.97 18.28 -2.32
CA ALA A 120 -8.47 18.77 -1.04
C ALA A 120 -7.18 18.03 -0.61
N ALA A 121 -7.04 16.75 -0.93
CA ALA A 121 -5.89 15.95 -0.51
C ALA A 121 -4.61 16.30 -1.30
N TYR A 122 -4.67 16.53 -2.61
CA TYR A 122 -3.49 16.99 -3.33
C TYR A 122 -3.28 18.51 -3.23
N ASP A 123 -4.33 19.32 -3.04
CA ASP A 123 -4.17 20.73 -2.69
C ASP A 123 -3.41 20.88 -1.34
N ALA A 124 -3.71 20.03 -0.34
CA ALA A 124 -2.94 19.95 0.92
C ALA A 124 -1.51 19.44 0.71
N ALA A 125 -1.26 18.58 -0.28
CA ALA A 125 0.10 18.16 -0.61
C ALA A 125 0.90 19.31 -1.26
N ASP A 126 0.24 20.14 -2.07
CA ASP A 126 0.84 21.30 -2.74
C ASP A 126 1.25 22.41 -1.75
N THR A 127 0.47 22.67 -0.70
CA THR A 127 0.85 23.62 0.37
C THR A 127 2.14 23.22 1.08
N LEU A 128 2.45 21.93 1.08
CA LEU A 128 3.64 21.31 1.67
C LEU A 128 4.76 21.08 0.64
N ALA A 129 4.60 21.61 -0.58
CA ALA A 129 5.52 21.48 -1.70
C ALA A 129 5.80 20.04 -2.15
N LEU A 130 4.91 19.09 -1.83
CA LEU A 130 5.01 17.69 -2.25
C LEU A 130 4.73 17.53 -3.75
N ALA A 131 3.91 18.42 -4.33
CA ALA A 131 3.46 18.36 -5.73
C ALA A 131 2.86 16.99 -6.05
N ALA A 132 1.70 16.68 -5.48
CA ALA A 132 1.11 15.34 -5.60
C ALA A 132 0.06 15.28 -6.72
N THR A 133 0.10 14.25 -7.57
CA THR A 133 -0.87 14.06 -8.65
C THR A 133 -1.56 12.71 -8.56
N PRO A 134 -2.88 12.61 -8.77
CA PRO A 134 -3.58 11.32 -8.70
C PRO A 134 -3.13 10.36 -9.79
N LEU A 135 -3.00 9.09 -9.45
CA LEU A 135 -2.76 8.03 -10.43
C LEU A 135 -4.04 7.65 -11.14
N ASP A 136 -3.95 7.40 -12.45
CA ASP A 136 -5.03 6.81 -13.22
C ASP A 136 -5.11 5.28 -13.04
N ALA A 137 -6.15 4.65 -13.61
CA ALA A 137 -6.36 3.21 -13.49
C ALA A 137 -5.27 2.37 -14.17
N ASP A 138 -4.70 2.83 -15.28
CA ASP A 138 -3.65 2.10 -16.00
C ASP A 138 -2.34 2.11 -15.19
N GLN A 139 -2.00 3.25 -14.60
CA GLN A 139 -0.86 3.41 -13.71
C GLN A 139 -1.01 2.54 -12.46
N LEU A 140 -2.19 2.55 -11.82
CA LEU A 140 -2.48 1.68 -10.67
C LEU A 140 -2.37 0.20 -11.04
N THR A 141 -2.93 -0.20 -12.18
CA THR A 141 -2.88 -1.59 -12.65
C THR A 141 -1.45 -2.08 -12.77
N LYS A 142 -0.59 -1.33 -13.48
CA LYS A 142 0.83 -1.68 -13.67
C LYS A 142 1.60 -1.73 -12.37
N MET A 143 1.38 -0.75 -11.50
CA MET A 143 2.05 -0.66 -10.21
C MET A 143 1.68 -1.85 -9.31
N ILE A 144 0.39 -2.20 -9.22
CA ILE A 144 -0.08 -3.33 -8.41
C ILE A 144 0.42 -4.65 -8.99
N ALA A 145 0.36 -4.81 -10.32
CA ALA A 145 0.87 -5.97 -11.03
C ALA A 145 2.37 -6.21 -10.73
N LEU A 146 3.18 -5.16 -10.84
CA LEU A 146 4.60 -5.21 -10.49
C LEU A 146 4.82 -5.56 -9.02
N ALA A 147 4.10 -4.92 -8.10
CA ALA A 147 4.28 -5.15 -6.66
C ALA A 147 3.94 -6.58 -6.23
N VAL A 148 2.93 -7.21 -6.86
CA VAL A 148 2.58 -8.62 -6.58
C VAL A 148 3.40 -9.61 -7.42
N GLY A 149 4.25 -9.13 -8.34
CA GLY A 149 5.00 -9.96 -9.27
C GLY A 149 4.09 -10.80 -10.18
N SER A 150 2.99 -10.21 -10.67
CA SER A 150 2.23 -10.83 -11.77
C SER A 150 2.99 -10.67 -13.08
N GLY A 151 2.78 -11.61 -14.01
CA GLY A 151 3.35 -11.54 -15.35
C GLY A 151 2.68 -10.47 -16.24
N ASP A 152 2.85 -10.62 -17.55
CA ASP A 152 2.60 -9.59 -18.57
C ASP A 152 1.14 -9.13 -18.79
N ASP A 153 0.17 -9.68 -18.04
CA ASP A 153 -1.22 -9.27 -18.18
C ASP A 153 -1.47 -8.05 -17.26
N ASP A 154 -1.35 -6.84 -17.82
CA ASP A 154 -1.67 -5.55 -17.17
C ASP A 154 -3.20 -5.45 -16.92
N VAL A 155 -3.71 -6.22 -15.96
CA VAL A 155 -5.13 -6.26 -15.59
C VAL A 155 -5.33 -6.19 -14.09
N PHE A 156 -6.43 -5.56 -13.67
CA PHE A 156 -6.88 -5.58 -12.29
C PHE A 156 -8.20 -6.35 -12.13
N PRO A 157 -8.33 -7.25 -11.14
CA PRO A 157 -7.29 -7.68 -10.20
C PRO A 157 -6.16 -8.48 -10.90
N PRO A 158 -4.91 -8.48 -10.38
CA PRO A 158 -3.79 -9.13 -11.04
C PRO A 158 -4.00 -10.63 -11.23
N LEU A 159 -3.51 -11.15 -12.36
CA LEU A 159 -3.53 -12.58 -12.68
C LEU A 159 -2.14 -13.17 -12.46
N ILE A 160 -2.07 -14.24 -11.68
CA ILE A 160 -0.84 -14.96 -11.35
C ILE A 160 -0.99 -16.45 -11.68
N ARG A 161 0.08 -17.11 -12.11
CA ARG A 161 0.10 -18.55 -12.36
C ARG A 161 0.31 -19.31 -11.06
N GLN A 162 1.11 -18.76 -10.14
CA GLN A 162 1.40 -19.36 -8.85
C GLN A 162 1.35 -18.36 -7.71
N LEU A 163 0.90 -18.86 -6.57
CA LEU A 163 1.02 -18.21 -5.27
C LEU A 163 1.44 -19.30 -4.29
N SER A 164 2.61 -19.16 -3.68
CA SER A 164 3.06 -20.06 -2.62
C SER A 164 3.41 -19.22 -1.40
N GLU A 165 2.54 -19.26 -0.39
CA GLU A 165 2.82 -18.59 0.88
C GLU A 165 3.56 -19.56 1.79
N HIS A 166 4.82 -19.23 2.06
CA HIS A 166 5.66 -19.88 3.05
C HIS A 166 5.60 -19.10 4.36
N ALA A 167 6.15 -19.68 5.42
CA ALA A 167 6.16 -19.00 6.72
C ALA A 167 6.83 -17.60 6.58
N GLY A 168 8.01 -17.52 5.96
CA GLY A 168 8.79 -16.28 5.92
C GLY A 168 8.63 -15.43 4.66
N ALA A 169 8.11 -15.99 3.57
CA ALA A 169 8.00 -15.28 2.30
C ALA A 169 6.78 -15.75 1.51
N VAL A 170 6.34 -14.93 0.57
CA VAL A 170 5.40 -15.33 -0.48
C VAL A 170 6.15 -15.39 -1.81
N ALA A 171 5.93 -16.45 -2.59
CA ALA A 171 6.42 -16.58 -3.95
C ALA A 171 5.28 -16.42 -4.94
N THR A 172 5.48 -15.59 -5.96
CA THR A 172 4.56 -15.39 -7.09
C THR A 172 5.24 -15.76 -8.41
N ASP A 173 4.75 -15.26 -9.55
CA ASP A 173 5.29 -15.66 -10.85
C ASP A 173 6.71 -15.13 -11.06
N MET A 174 6.95 -13.90 -10.62
CA MET A 174 8.17 -13.16 -10.93
C MET A 174 9.09 -12.91 -9.73
N GLN A 175 8.61 -13.14 -8.51
CA GLN A 175 9.38 -12.75 -7.32
C GLN A 175 9.06 -13.58 -6.07
N PHE A 176 9.97 -13.47 -5.10
CA PHE A 176 9.79 -13.78 -3.69
C PHE A 176 9.68 -12.47 -2.92
N THR A 177 8.84 -12.45 -1.89
CA THR A 177 8.65 -11.26 -1.04
C THR A 177 8.61 -11.65 0.42
N ALA A 178 9.47 -11.02 1.23
CA ALA A 178 9.41 -11.08 2.69
C ALA A 178 9.00 -9.72 3.25
N SER A 179 8.13 -9.73 4.24
CA SER A 179 7.51 -8.56 4.82
C SER A 179 7.55 -8.58 6.33
N PHE A 180 7.69 -7.38 6.89
CA PHE A 180 7.94 -7.10 8.28
C PHE A 180 6.97 -6.02 8.76
N GLU A 181 6.37 -6.24 9.93
CA GLU A 181 5.67 -5.20 10.67
C GLU A 181 6.69 -4.35 11.42
N ILE A 182 6.45 -3.03 11.42
CA ILE A 182 7.18 -2.03 12.20
C ILE A 182 6.21 -1.47 13.24
N GLY A 183 6.42 -1.88 14.49
CA GLY A 183 5.56 -1.54 15.62
C GLY A 183 5.81 -0.14 16.21
N GLU A 184 4.72 0.54 16.57
CA GLU A 184 4.67 1.82 17.32
C GLU A 184 5.71 2.86 16.88
N ILE A 185 5.60 3.32 15.64
CA ILE A 185 6.45 4.37 15.08
C ILE A 185 6.22 5.72 15.78
N ALA A 186 5.01 5.98 16.26
CA ALA A 186 4.63 7.25 16.89
C ALA A 186 5.46 7.58 18.15
N ALA A 187 6.02 6.59 18.84
CA ALA A 187 6.82 6.80 20.04
C ALA A 187 8.27 7.25 19.75
N GLU A 188 8.76 7.09 18.51
CA GLU A 188 10.14 7.41 18.11
C GLU A 188 10.16 7.95 16.66
N PRO A 189 9.92 9.26 16.45
CA PRO A 189 9.89 9.85 15.12
C PRO A 189 11.16 9.59 14.28
N ASP A 190 12.32 9.53 14.91
CA ASP A 190 13.59 9.25 14.21
C ASP A 190 13.70 7.80 13.74
N PHE A 191 13.01 6.86 14.41
CA PHE A 191 13.00 5.46 13.98
C PHE A 191 12.29 5.32 12.64
N PHE A 192 11.31 6.18 12.38
CA PHE A 192 10.61 6.19 11.10
C PHE A 192 11.56 6.50 9.93
N THR A 193 12.26 7.63 10.03
CA THR A 193 13.28 8.04 9.06
C THR A 193 14.34 6.97 8.90
N THR A 194 14.78 6.36 10.02
CA THR A 194 15.72 5.23 9.99
C THR A 194 15.21 4.06 9.15
N VAL A 195 13.94 3.68 9.26
CA VAL A 195 13.35 2.56 8.49
C VAL A 195 13.30 2.87 6.99
N ILE A 196 12.91 4.09 6.63
CA ILE A 196 12.92 4.52 5.23
C ILE A 196 14.35 4.53 4.69
N ASP A 197 15.27 5.22 5.36
CA ASP A 197 16.65 5.36 4.91
C ASP A 197 17.34 4.00 4.79
N THR A 198 17.10 3.10 5.74
CA THR A 198 17.60 1.73 5.69
C THR A 198 17.02 0.99 4.48
N GLY A 199 15.71 1.07 4.26
CA GLY A 199 15.06 0.39 3.16
C GLY A 199 15.54 0.89 1.79
N LEU A 200 15.65 2.21 1.64
CA LEU A 200 16.16 2.86 0.42
C LEU A 200 17.62 2.55 0.18
N GLY A 201 18.46 2.59 1.22
CA GLY A 201 19.88 2.23 1.13
C GLY A 201 20.10 0.77 0.73
N LEU A 202 19.23 -0.14 1.18
CA LEU A 202 19.28 -1.54 0.75
C LEU A 202 18.86 -1.72 -0.72
N ALA A 203 17.82 -1.01 -1.15
CA ALA A 203 17.39 -1.05 -2.55
C ALA A 203 18.51 -0.53 -3.48
N ASP A 204 19.18 0.56 -3.10
CA ASP A 204 20.33 1.10 -3.84
C ASP A 204 21.51 0.12 -3.87
N ALA A 205 21.85 -0.47 -2.71
CA ALA A 205 22.92 -1.48 -2.61
C ALA A 205 22.63 -2.75 -3.44
N ALA A 206 21.35 -3.10 -3.62
CA ALA A 206 20.92 -4.26 -4.38
C ALA A 206 20.96 -4.06 -5.90
N GLN A 207 21.15 -2.83 -6.41
CA GLN A 207 21.36 -2.52 -7.83
C GLN A 207 20.42 -3.30 -8.77
N ASP A 208 19.11 -3.09 -8.62
CA ASP A 208 18.01 -3.72 -9.38
C ASP A 208 17.73 -5.20 -9.05
N LEU A 209 18.52 -5.87 -8.20
CA LEU A 209 18.26 -7.26 -7.80
C LEU A 209 17.06 -7.39 -6.86
N ALA A 210 16.67 -6.30 -6.20
CA ALA A 210 15.57 -6.29 -5.26
C ALA A 210 14.87 -4.93 -5.21
N THR A 211 13.60 -4.98 -4.83
CA THR A 211 12.81 -3.79 -4.50
C THR A 211 12.49 -3.80 -3.01
N VAL A 212 12.75 -2.69 -2.33
CA VAL A 212 12.30 -2.48 -0.96
C VAL A 212 11.18 -1.45 -0.98
N ARG A 213 10.09 -1.74 -0.29
CA ARG A 213 8.95 -0.86 -0.14
C ARG A 213 8.55 -0.73 1.32
N VAL A 214 8.30 0.50 1.75
CA VAL A 214 7.84 0.84 3.09
C VAL A 214 6.46 1.47 2.98
N GLY A 215 5.44 0.85 3.57
CA GLY A 215 4.10 1.42 3.67
C GLY A 215 3.77 1.77 5.11
N LEU A 216 3.27 2.97 5.35
CA LEU A 216 3.05 3.50 6.69
C LEU A 216 1.62 3.96 6.79
N TRP A 217 0.86 3.15 7.48
CA TRP A 217 -0.55 3.36 7.61
C TRP A 217 -0.83 4.21 8.84
N SER A 218 -1.67 5.22 8.67
CA SER A 218 -2.32 5.94 9.76
C SER A 218 -3.81 5.67 9.68
N ARG A 219 -4.39 5.17 10.77
CA ARG A 219 -5.84 5.15 10.91
C ARG A 219 -6.27 6.51 11.46
N THR A 220 -7.14 7.20 10.73
CA THR A 220 -7.76 8.43 11.23
C THR A 220 -8.64 8.07 12.42
N ALA A 221 -8.53 8.84 13.50
CA ALA A 221 -9.33 8.62 14.68
C ALA A 221 -10.78 8.98 14.35
N ALA A 222 -11.69 8.00 14.38
CA ALA A 222 -13.12 8.27 14.13
C ALA A 222 -13.75 9.15 15.23
N ASN A 223 -13.09 9.28 16.39
CA ASN A 223 -13.47 10.14 17.52
C ASN A 223 -12.20 10.65 18.24
N GLU A 224 -12.29 11.81 18.91
CA GLU A 224 -11.18 12.40 19.71
C GLU A 224 -10.60 11.47 20.80
N ALA A 225 -11.34 10.43 21.19
CA ALA A 225 -10.92 9.47 22.22
C ALA A 225 -10.03 8.33 21.69
N ASP A 226 -9.98 8.10 20.38
CA ASP A 226 -9.13 7.07 19.77
C ASP A 226 -7.77 7.67 19.41
N SER A 227 -6.68 7.08 19.90
CA SER A 227 -5.34 7.47 19.45
C SER A 227 -5.16 7.00 18.00
N PRO A 228 -4.67 7.86 17.08
CA PRO A 228 -4.31 7.42 15.74
C PRO A 228 -3.29 6.30 15.85
N ARG A 229 -3.58 5.15 15.22
CA ARG A 229 -2.69 4.00 15.22
C ARG A 229 -1.85 4.04 13.96
N VAL A 230 -0.54 4.15 14.14
CA VAL A 230 0.43 4.12 13.05
C VAL A 230 1.09 2.75 13.00
N VAL A 231 0.98 2.08 11.85
CA VAL A 231 1.61 0.77 11.60
C VAL A 231 2.46 0.87 10.35
N GLY A 232 3.74 0.52 10.47
CA GLY A 232 4.61 0.38 9.31
C GLY A 232 4.66 -1.06 8.82
N VAL A 233 4.80 -1.23 7.52
CA VAL A 233 5.08 -2.51 6.87
C VAL A 233 6.22 -2.30 5.88
N VAL A 234 7.27 -3.09 6.01
CA VAL A 234 8.38 -3.12 5.05
C VAL A 234 8.30 -4.42 4.28
N SER A 235 8.40 -4.37 2.96
CA SER A 235 8.46 -5.53 2.08
C SER A 235 9.73 -5.47 1.23
N ILE A 236 10.45 -6.58 1.19
CA ILE A 236 11.63 -6.80 0.36
C ILE A 236 11.24 -7.86 -0.67
N SER A 237 11.31 -7.52 -1.95
CA SER A 237 11.06 -8.44 -3.06
C SER A 237 12.30 -8.63 -3.93
N ALA A 238 12.57 -9.86 -4.35
CA ALA A 238 13.65 -10.20 -5.27
C ALA A 238 13.27 -11.40 -6.14
N LEU A 239 14.08 -11.75 -7.13
CA LEU A 239 13.81 -12.88 -8.04
C LEU A 239 13.90 -14.26 -7.35
N ASP A 240 14.63 -14.35 -6.24
CA ASP A 240 14.83 -15.59 -5.50
C ASP A 240 14.78 -15.39 -3.97
N GLY A 241 14.46 -16.49 -3.27
CA GLY A 241 14.32 -16.51 -1.82
C GLY A 241 15.63 -16.20 -1.05
N PRO A 242 16.79 -16.77 -1.41
CA PRO A 242 18.07 -16.45 -0.76
C PRO A 242 18.38 -14.96 -0.74
N THR A 243 18.20 -14.26 -1.87
CA THR A 243 18.41 -12.81 -1.94
C THR A 243 17.49 -12.05 -0.99
N VAL A 244 16.22 -12.46 -0.88
CA VAL A 244 15.27 -11.87 0.08
C VAL A 244 15.72 -12.09 1.53
N ASP A 245 16.22 -13.28 1.88
CA ASP A 245 16.66 -13.59 3.24
C ASP A 245 17.96 -12.85 3.58
N ASP A 246 18.94 -12.78 2.67
CA ASP A 246 20.19 -12.03 2.84
C ASP A 246 19.92 -10.53 3.06
N LEU A 247 19.03 -9.94 2.24
CA LEU A 247 18.63 -8.53 2.39
C LEU A 247 17.80 -8.29 3.65
N SER A 248 16.99 -9.27 4.07
CA SER A 248 16.25 -9.20 5.34
C SER A 248 17.21 -9.18 6.53
N GLU A 249 18.25 -10.00 6.52
CA GLU A 249 19.29 -10.01 7.56
C GLU A 249 20.07 -8.70 7.54
N ALA A 250 20.47 -8.22 6.35
CA ALA A 250 21.13 -6.95 6.17
C ALA A 250 20.28 -5.80 6.76
N MET A 251 18.99 -5.74 6.46
CA MET A 251 18.06 -4.75 7.03
C MET A 251 18.04 -4.77 8.55
N ILE A 252 17.83 -5.95 9.15
CA ILE A 252 17.74 -6.09 10.60
C ILE A 252 19.07 -5.69 11.27
N SER A 253 20.20 -5.97 10.62
CA SER A 253 21.54 -5.65 11.14
C SER A 253 21.79 -4.14 11.29
N GLN A 254 21.17 -3.31 10.45
CA GLN A 254 21.28 -1.85 10.50
C GLN A 254 20.56 -1.22 11.70
N PHE A 255 19.59 -1.91 12.28
CA PHE A 255 18.86 -1.40 13.42
C PHE A 255 19.60 -1.64 14.74
N SER A 256 19.49 -0.69 15.67
CA SER A 256 19.95 -0.88 17.05
C SER A 256 19.17 -2.00 17.76
N PRO A 257 19.71 -2.61 18.84
CA PRO A 257 19.00 -3.65 19.57
C PRO A 257 17.59 -3.27 20.01
N LYS A 258 17.37 -2.00 20.41
CA LYS A 258 16.06 -1.48 20.80
C LYS A 258 15.09 -1.44 19.61
N GLN A 259 15.56 -0.96 18.46
CA GLN A 259 14.77 -0.87 17.23
C GLN A 259 14.39 -2.26 16.68
N ARG A 260 15.31 -3.23 16.76
CA ARG A 260 15.04 -4.62 16.32
C ARG A 260 13.84 -5.25 17.03
N LEU A 261 13.57 -4.90 18.29
CA LEU A 261 12.39 -5.40 19.03
C LEU A 261 11.05 -4.92 18.44
N ARG A 262 11.08 -3.83 17.66
CA ARG A 262 9.91 -3.25 16.99
C ARG A 262 9.74 -3.77 15.55
N VAL A 263 10.70 -4.51 15.00
CA VAL A 263 10.64 -5.07 13.65
C VAL A 263 10.36 -6.56 13.72
N ARG A 264 9.24 -7.00 13.14
CA ARG A 264 8.80 -8.41 13.23
C ARG A 264 8.43 -8.94 11.86
N ARG A 265 9.04 -10.06 11.45
CA ARG A 265 8.65 -10.76 10.23
C ARG A 265 7.20 -11.26 10.37
N LEU A 266 6.37 -10.98 9.37
CA LEU A 266 4.94 -11.32 9.38
C LEU A 266 4.71 -12.77 8.96
N TRP A 267 5.02 -13.71 9.85
CA TRP A 267 5.00 -15.13 9.53
C TRP A 267 3.60 -15.60 9.07
N GLY A 268 3.54 -16.22 7.88
CA GLY A 268 2.29 -16.73 7.28
C GLY A 268 1.28 -15.66 6.85
N ARG A 269 1.70 -14.39 6.78
CA ARG A 269 0.88 -13.23 6.36
C ARG A 269 1.64 -12.35 5.35
N GLN A 270 2.44 -13.00 4.51
CA GLN A 270 3.40 -12.36 3.62
C GLN A 270 2.73 -11.73 2.41
N ALA A 271 1.74 -12.43 1.84
CA ALA A 271 0.98 -11.92 0.68
C ALA A 271 0.23 -10.62 1.02
N ILE A 272 -0.37 -10.57 2.20
CA ILE A 272 -1.15 -9.41 2.65
C ILE A 272 -0.26 -8.24 3.02
N ALA A 273 0.86 -8.53 3.67
CA ALA A 273 1.83 -7.52 4.03
C ALA A 273 2.49 -6.87 2.80
N ALA A 274 2.76 -7.64 1.75
CA ALA A 274 3.29 -7.13 0.48
C ALA A 274 2.34 -6.11 -0.19
N LEU A 275 1.02 -6.35 -0.15
CA LEU A 275 0.04 -5.38 -0.63
C LEU A 275 -0.13 -4.20 0.33
N ALA A 276 -0.05 -4.44 1.64
CA ALA A 276 -0.15 -3.40 2.64
C ALA A 276 1.03 -2.41 2.54
N SER A 277 2.25 -2.86 2.25
CA SER A 277 3.38 -1.95 2.04
C SER A 277 3.22 -1.07 0.79
N LEU A 278 2.43 -1.52 -0.19
CA LEU A 278 2.04 -0.72 -1.35
C LEU A 278 1.01 0.37 -1.03
N GLY A 279 0.16 0.19 -0.01
CA GLY A 279 -0.95 1.10 0.29
C GLY A 279 -2.27 0.76 -0.43
N CYS A 280 -2.31 -0.33 -1.19
CA CYS A 280 -3.35 -0.68 -2.18
C CYS A 280 -4.70 -1.13 -1.57
N GLY A 281 -5.41 -0.27 -0.83
CA GLY A 281 -6.77 -0.50 -0.33
C GLY A 281 -6.98 -1.77 0.52
N VAL A 282 -5.88 -2.38 0.95
CA VAL A 282 -5.80 -3.48 1.90
C VAL A 282 -5.27 -2.85 3.18
N LEU A 283 -6.19 -2.35 4.00
CA LEU A 283 -5.81 -1.72 5.26
C LEU A 283 -5.12 -2.78 6.12
N ALA A 284 -3.85 -2.55 6.45
CA ALA A 284 -3.02 -3.55 7.11
C ALA A 284 -3.72 -4.14 8.36
N TRP A 285 -4.37 -3.30 9.16
CA TRP A 285 -5.08 -3.75 10.38
C TRP A 285 -6.31 -4.62 10.13
N GLN A 286 -7.02 -4.48 9.00
CA GLN A 286 -8.21 -5.31 8.69
C GLN A 286 -7.87 -6.78 8.46
N HIS A 287 -6.59 -7.09 8.29
CA HIS A 287 -6.09 -8.41 7.96
C HIS A 287 -4.97 -8.90 8.88
N LEU A 288 -4.44 -8.01 9.72
CA LEU A 288 -3.43 -8.32 10.73
C LEU A 288 -4.04 -8.59 12.11
N GLU A 289 -5.36 -8.46 12.30
CA GLU A 289 -6.01 -8.89 13.54
C GLU A 289 -5.76 -10.39 13.80
N VAL A 290 -5.16 -10.67 14.96
CA VAL A 290 -5.21 -11.98 15.58
C VAL A 290 -6.65 -12.15 16.04
N ALA A 291 -7.35 -13.17 15.52
CA ALA A 291 -8.57 -13.64 16.17
C ALA A 291 -8.21 -13.91 17.65
N ALA A 292 -8.77 -13.10 18.55
CA ALA A 292 -8.65 -13.31 19.98
C ALA A 292 -9.25 -14.67 20.38
#